data_AF-I3Y8X7-F1
#
_entry.id   AF-I3Y8X7-F1
#
_cell.length_a   1.000
_cell.length_b   1.000
_cell.length_c   1.000
_cell.angle_alpha   90.00
_cell.angle_beta   90.00
_cell.angle_gamma   90.00
#
_symmetry.space_group_name_H-M   'P 1'
#
loop_
_entity.id
_entity.type
_entity.pdbx_description
1 polymer ?
#
loop_
_entity_poly.entity_id
_entity_poly.type
_entity_poly.pdbx_seq_one_letter_code
_entity_poly.pdbx_strand_id
1 'polypeptide(L)'
;MTTADIKAIHDPDLALARAGGRADVRDGTLIGLLDLLDDPTRGGLLLDVDRYSRETAVCREAAHRAVGVARQAATPQLEALLVALEEALAAGDLAAAARWGQRLPAAVEAVCTVLGGNGSSGQMSD
;
A
#
# COMPACT_ATOMS: atom_id res chain seq x y z
N MET A 1 -3.87 -6.61 19.08
CA MET A 1 -3.98 -6.91 17.65
C MET A 1 -3.82 -8.41 17.48
N THR A 2 -4.76 -9.08 16.84
CA THR A 2 -4.70 -10.53 16.62
C THR A 2 -3.81 -10.88 15.42
N THR A 3 -3.40 -12.14 15.28
CA THR A 3 -2.69 -12.62 14.08
C THR A 3 -3.50 -12.41 12.80
N ALA A 4 -4.83 -12.51 12.88
CA ALA A 4 -5.71 -12.24 11.75
C ALA A 4 -5.70 -10.75 11.37
N ASP A 5 -5.70 -9.85 12.36
CA ASP A 5 -5.60 -8.40 12.12
C ASP A 5 -4.26 -8.04 11.47
N ILE A 6 -3.16 -8.67 11.91
CA ILE A 6 -1.83 -8.49 11.31
C ILE A 6 -1.84 -8.95 9.86
N LYS A 7 -2.33 -10.17 9.58
CA LYS A 7 -2.37 -10.71 8.20
C LYS A 7 -3.27 -9.89 7.27
N ALA A 8 -4.30 -9.23 7.80
CA ALA A 8 -5.13 -8.33 7.02
C ALA A 8 -4.38 -7.04 6.62
N ILE A 9 -3.42 -6.60 7.42
CA ILE A 9 -2.56 -5.44 7.11
C ILE A 9 -1.38 -5.86 6.21
N HIS A 10 -0.67 -6.91 6.60
CA HIS A 10 0.42 -7.52 5.85
C HIS A 10 0.52 -9.02 6.15
N ASP A 11 0.42 -9.87 5.12
CA ASP A 11 0.63 -11.32 5.23
C ASP A 11 2.06 -11.69 4.78
N PRO A 12 3.03 -11.83 5.71
CA PRO A 12 4.43 -12.07 5.37
C PRO A 12 4.66 -13.43 4.71
N ASP A 13 3.82 -14.44 5.02
CA ASP A 13 3.92 -15.78 4.44
C ASP A 13 3.51 -15.75 2.96
N LEU A 14 2.40 -15.07 2.67
CA LEU A 14 1.93 -14.89 1.31
C LEU A 14 2.90 -14.02 0.49
N ALA A 15 3.45 -12.95 1.09
CA ALA A 15 4.46 -12.12 0.45
C ALA A 15 5.72 -12.93 0.11
N LEU A 16 6.19 -13.78 1.02
CA LEU A 16 7.33 -14.66 0.80
C LEU A 16 7.05 -15.69 -0.31
N ALA A 17 5.85 -16.28 -0.31
CA ALA A 17 5.44 -17.20 -1.36
C ALA A 17 5.40 -16.53 -2.74
N ARG A 18 4.86 -15.29 -2.83
CA ARG A 18 4.85 -14.47 -4.05
C ARG A 18 6.25 -14.10 -4.52
N ALA A 19 7.19 -13.94 -3.59
CA ALA A 19 8.60 -13.72 -3.87
C ALA A 19 9.38 -15.02 -4.21
N GLY A 20 8.72 -16.18 -4.31
CA GLY A 20 9.37 -17.46 -4.60
C GLY A 20 10.28 -17.94 -3.47
N GLY A 21 9.94 -17.63 -2.21
CA GLY A 21 10.74 -18.00 -1.03
C GLY A 21 11.92 -17.07 -0.75
N ARG A 22 12.08 -15.99 -1.53
CA ARG A 22 13.19 -15.05 -1.39
C ARG A 22 12.83 -13.86 -0.49
N ALA A 23 13.41 -13.83 0.71
CA ALA A 23 13.17 -12.76 1.68
C ALA A 23 13.64 -11.39 1.19
N ASP A 24 14.76 -11.31 0.46
CA ASP A 24 15.28 -10.07 -0.11
C ASP A 24 14.33 -9.46 -1.15
N VAL A 25 13.70 -10.31 -1.97
CA VAL A 25 12.69 -9.88 -2.95
C VAL A 25 11.39 -9.46 -2.26
N ARG A 26 10.95 -10.21 -1.24
CA ARG A 26 9.78 -9.84 -0.42
C ARG A 26 9.97 -8.46 0.19
N ASP A 27 11.09 -8.23 0.85
CA ASP A 27 11.38 -6.98 1.56
C ASP A 27 11.56 -5.83 0.57
N GLY A 28 12.28 -6.06 -0.54
CA GLY A 28 12.43 -5.08 -1.62
C GLY A 28 11.10 -4.69 -2.29
N THR A 29 10.17 -5.63 -2.44
CA THR A 29 8.82 -5.35 -2.99
C THR A 29 8.02 -4.47 -2.04
N LEU A 30 8.09 -4.76 -0.74
CA LEU A 30 7.39 -3.97 0.28
C LEU A 30 7.98 -2.57 0.41
N ILE A 31 9.31 -2.44 0.45
CA ILE A 31 10.00 -1.14 0.43
C ILE A 31 9.62 -0.36 -0.83
N GLY A 32 9.65 -1.00 -1.99
CA GLY A 32 9.27 -0.37 -3.26
C GLY A 32 7.82 0.12 -3.28
N LEU A 33 6.90 -0.54 -2.58
CA LEU A 33 5.53 -0.05 -2.40
C LEU A 33 5.50 1.24 -1.59
N LEU A 34 6.21 1.26 -0.45
CA LEU A 34 6.25 2.41 0.44
C LEU A 34 6.92 3.61 -0.25
N ASP A 35 8.05 3.39 -0.92
CA ASP A 35 8.74 4.41 -1.71
C ASP A 35 7.85 4.97 -2.84
N LEU A 36 7.09 4.10 -3.53
CA LEU A 36 6.15 4.53 -4.55
C LEU A 36 5.06 5.46 -4.00
N LEU A 37 4.55 5.14 -2.81
CA LEU A 37 3.49 5.89 -2.14
C LEU A 37 3.99 7.22 -1.53
N ASP A 38 5.25 7.26 -1.11
CA ASP A 38 5.91 8.45 -0.57
C ASP A 38 6.38 9.42 -1.69
N ASP A 39 6.62 8.93 -2.91
CA ASP A 39 7.04 9.76 -4.04
C ASP A 39 5.95 10.79 -4.43
N PRO A 40 6.21 12.10 -4.25
CA PRO A 40 5.23 13.16 -4.48
C PRO A 40 4.79 13.29 -5.94
N THR A 41 5.59 12.77 -6.88
CA THR A 41 5.31 12.79 -8.32
C THR A 41 4.62 11.52 -8.82
N ARG A 42 4.45 10.52 -7.95
CA ARG A 42 3.81 9.24 -8.27
C ARG A 42 2.67 8.96 -7.30
N GLY A 43 2.93 8.29 -6.18
CA GLY A 43 1.92 7.90 -5.22
C GLY A 43 1.38 9.08 -4.40
N GLY A 44 2.16 10.13 -4.21
CA GLY A 44 1.70 11.37 -3.58
C GLY A 44 0.55 12.05 -4.34
N LEU A 45 0.39 11.78 -5.64
CA LEU A 45 -0.77 12.23 -6.41
C LEU A 45 -2.08 11.61 -5.91
N LEU A 46 -2.01 10.41 -5.34
CA LEU A 46 -3.17 9.68 -4.79
C LEU A 46 -3.61 10.25 -3.43
N LEU A 47 -2.77 11.07 -2.78
CA LEU A 47 -3.06 11.71 -1.50
C LEU A 47 -3.82 13.04 -1.65
N ASP A 48 -3.73 13.68 -2.82
CA ASP A 48 -4.30 15.00 -3.09
C ASP A 48 -5.12 15.00 -4.39
N VAL A 49 -6.02 14.01 -4.52
CA VAL A 49 -6.81 13.78 -5.76
C VAL A 49 -7.63 15.01 -6.17
N ASP A 50 -8.10 15.81 -5.22
CA ASP A 50 -8.86 17.03 -5.48
C ASP A 50 -8.04 18.07 -6.28
N ARG A 51 -6.72 18.14 -6.02
CA ARG A 51 -5.80 19.02 -6.75
C ARG A 51 -5.53 18.55 -8.18
N TYR A 52 -5.66 17.24 -8.45
CA TYR A 52 -5.30 16.61 -9.72
C TYR A 52 -6.48 16.26 -10.62
N SER A 53 -7.62 16.95 -10.47
CA SER A 53 -8.77 16.86 -11.41
C SER A 53 -8.39 17.07 -12.89
N ARG A 54 -7.23 17.65 -13.19
CA ARG A 54 -6.67 17.83 -14.55
C ARG A 54 -5.70 16.72 -15.01
N GLU A 55 -5.25 15.85 -14.11
CA GLU A 55 -4.24 14.80 -14.35
C GLU A 55 -4.77 13.39 -14.02
N THR A 56 -6.07 13.17 -14.23
CA THR A 56 -6.78 11.91 -13.93
C THR A 56 -6.13 10.68 -14.55
N ALA A 57 -5.56 10.79 -15.76
CA ALA A 57 -4.85 9.68 -16.40
C ALA A 57 -3.59 9.25 -15.63
N VAL A 58 -2.82 10.21 -15.12
CA VAL A 58 -1.59 9.96 -14.35
C VAL A 58 -1.94 9.37 -12.99
N CYS A 59 -2.96 9.92 -12.32
CA CYS A 59 -3.46 9.37 -11.06
C CYS A 59 -3.93 7.93 -11.22
N ARG A 60 -4.65 7.62 -12.30
CA ARG A 60 -5.12 6.26 -12.58
C ARG A 60 -3.96 5.30 -12.80
N GLU A 61 -2.94 5.71 -13.57
CA GLU A 61 -1.76 4.88 -13.80
C GLU A 61 -0.98 4.63 -12.51
N ALA A 62 -0.81 5.66 -11.67
CA ALA A 62 -0.19 5.53 -10.36
C ALA A 62 -0.97 4.57 -9.46
N ALA A 63 -2.30 4.68 -9.40
CA ALA A 63 -3.16 3.77 -8.64
C ALA A 63 -3.03 2.32 -9.15
N HIS A 64 -3.11 2.10 -10.46
CA HIS A 64 -2.97 0.78 -11.07
C HIS A 64 -1.64 0.11 -10.72
N ARG A 65 -0.52 0.85 -10.83
CA ARG A 65 0.80 0.34 -10.44
C ARG A 65 0.84 0.01 -8.95
N ALA A 66 0.34 0.91 -8.10
CA ALA A 66 0.32 0.70 -6.65
C ALA A 66 -0.50 -0.54 -6.25
N VAL A 67 -1.63 -0.81 -6.92
CA VAL A 67 -2.41 -2.05 -6.74
C VAL A 67 -1.54 -3.28 -7.04
N GLY A 68 -0.84 -3.27 -8.17
CA GLY A 68 0.03 -4.38 -8.57
C GLY A 68 1.13 -4.67 -7.52
N VAL A 69 1.79 -3.63 -7.03
CA VAL A 69 2.85 -3.77 -6.03
C VAL A 69 2.28 -4.16 -4.66
N ALA A 70 1.15 -3.59 -4.22
CA ALA A 70 0.46 -3.96 -2.97
C ALA A 70 0.02 -5.43 -2.96
N ARG A 71 -0.47 -5.92 -4.10
CA ARG A 71 -0.74 -7.33 -4.31
C ARG A 71 0.54 -8.16 -4.17
N GLN A 72 1.64 -7.78 -4.81
CA GLN A 72 2.88 -8.56 -4.68
C GLN A 72 3.44 -8.55 -3.24
N ALA A 73 3.38 -7.41 -2.55
CA ALA A 73 3.79 -7.23 -1.17
C ALA A 73 2.85 -7.91 -0.14
N ALA A 74 1.69 -8.39 -0.59
CA ALA A 74 0.64 -8.97 0.25
C ALA A 74 0.24 -8.05 1.41
N THR A 75 -0.26 -6.87 1.06
CA THR A 75 -0.86 -5.89 1.98
C THR A 75 -2.36 -5.75 1.71
N PRO A 76 -3.22 -6.71 2.13
CA PRO A 76 -4.59 -6.84 1.61
C PRO A 76 -5.48 -5.61 1.83
N GLN A 77 -5.40 -4.98 3.00
CA GLN A 77 -6.16 -3.75 3.28
C GLN A 77 -5.71 -2.58 2.38
N LEU A 78 -4.40 -2.45 2.16
CA LEU A 78 -3.84 -1.41 1.30
C LEU A 78 -4.16 -1.68 -0.17
N GLU A 79 -4.08 -2.94 -0.63
CA GLU A 79 -4.53 -3.37 -1.96
C GLU A 79 -6.00 -2.99 -2.17
N ALA A 80 -6.90 -3.34 -1.24
CA ALA A 80 -8.33 -3.05 -1.36
C ALA A 80 -8.62 -1.55 -1.46
N LEU A 81 -7.91 -0.73 -0.68
CA LEU A 81 -8.04 0.74 -0.73
C LEU A 81 -7.56 1.28 -2.08
N LEU A 82 -6.41 0.82 -2.57
CA LEU A 82 -5.85 1.24 -3.86
C LEU A 82 -6.75 0.81 -5.03
N VAL A 83 -7.37 -0.37 -4.96
CA VAL A 83 -8.37 -0.83 -5.95
C VAL A 83 -9.59 0.08 -5.95
N ALA A 84 -10.15 0.40 -4.79
CA ALA A 84 -11.31 1.30 -4.70
C ALA A 84 -10.99 2.71 -5.25
N LEU A 85 -9.75 3.17 -5.05
CA LEU A 85 -9.26 4.43 -5.59
C LEU A 85 -9.10 4.37 -7.12
N GLU A 86 -8.51 3.31 -7.65
CA GLU A 86 -8.39 3.07 -9.10
C GLU A 86 -9.78 3.04 -9.78
N GLU A 87 -10.74 2.31 -9.19
CA GLU A 87 -12.11 2.22 -9.68
C GLU A 87 -12.82 3.57 -9.69
N ALA A 88 -12.69 4.35 -8.61
CA ALA A 88 -13.26 5.70 -8.54
C ALA A 88 -12.68 6.64 -9.60
N LEU A 89 -11.35 6.59 -9.81
CA LEU A 89 -10.68 7.35 -10.87
C LEU A 89 -11.12 6.89 -12.27
N ALA A 90 -11.28 5.59 -12.49
CA ALA A 90 -11.73 5.03 -13.76
C ALA A 90 -13.19 5.42 -14.08
N ALA A 91 -14.05 5.53 -13.06
CA ALA A 91 -15.42 6.00 -13.18
C ALA A 91 -15.54 7.53 -13.29
N GLY A 92 -14.45 8.28 -13.07
CA GLY A 92 -14.47 9.74 -13.01
C GLY A 92 -15.13 10.31 -11.73
N ASP A 93 -15.37 9.47 -10.72
CA ASP A 93 -15.91 9.90 -9.42
C ASP A 93 -14.77 10.45 -8.54
N LEU A 94 -14.40 11.70 -8.81
CA LEU A 94 -13.32 12.39 -8.09
C LEU A 94 -13.64 12.55 -6.59
N ALA A 95 -14.92 12.71 -6.24
CA ALA A 95 -15.32 12.83 -4.84
C ALA A 95 -15.10 11.51 -4.08
N ALA A 96 -15.39 10.36 -4.69
CA ALA A 96 -15.03 9.07 -4.11
C ALA A 96 -13.52 8.87 -4.05
N ALA A 97 -12.80 9.19 -5.13
CA ALA A 97 -11.36 9.05 -5.18
C ALA A 97 -10.65 9.89 -4.10
N ALA A 98 -11.09 11.13 -3.85
CA ALA A 98 -10.58 11.97 -2.76
C ALA A 98 -10.84 11.37 -1.38
N ARG A 99 -12.04 10.83 -1.13
CA ARG A 99 -12.35 10.13 0.14
C ARG A 99 -11.45 8.92 0.36
N TRP A 100 -11.14 8.16 -0.69
CA TRP A 100 -10.23 7.02 -0.59
C TRP A 100 -8.79 7.47 -0.40
N GLY A 101 -8.34 8.50 -1.10
CA GLY A 101 -7.00 9.08 -0.99
C GLY A 101 -6.68 9.56 0.42
N GLN A 102 -7.64 10.22 1.08
CA GLN A 102 -7.52 10.66 2.49
C GLN A 102 -7.30 9.51 3.49
N ARG A 103 -7.67 8.28 3.13
CA ARG A 103 -7.50 7.08 3.98
C ARG A 103 -6.16 6.39 3.77
N LEU A 104 -5.45 6.71 2.67
CA LEU A 104 -4.21 6.05 2.29
C LEU A 104 -3.08 6.25 3.33
N PRO A 105 -2.85 7.44 3.92
CA PRO A 105 -1.81 7.63 4.93
C PRO A 105 -1.98 6.70 6.15
N ALA A 106 -3.21 6.56 6.65
CA ALA A 106 -3.50 5.69 7.79
C ALA A 106 -3.26 4.20 7.46
N ALA A 107 -3.57 3.78 6.23
CA ALA A 107 -3.30 2.41 5.79
C ALA A 107 -1.79 2.13 5.65
N VAL A 108 -1.02 3.11 5.17
CA VAL A 108 0.46 3.03 5.11
C VAL A 108 1.06 2.98 6.52
N GLU A 109 0.59 3.83 7.44
CA GLU A 109 1.03 3.83 8.83
C GLU A 109 0.73 2.49 9.54
N ALA A 110 -0.40 1.87 9.25
CA ALA A 110 -0.73 0.54 9.77
C ALA A 110 0.28 -0.53 9.31
N VAL A 111 0.70 -0.50 8.04
CA VAL A 111 1.75 -1.38 7.51
C VAL A 111 3.07 -1.13 8.23
N CYS A 112 3.50 0.13 8.35
CA CYS A 112 4.72 0.50 9.07
C CYS A 112 4.69 0.04 10.54
N THR A 113 3.55 0.16 11.22
CA THR A 113 3.37 -0.28 12.60
C THR A 113 3.52 -1.78 12.75
N VAL A 114 2.93 -2.58 11.84
CA VAL A 114 3.08 -4.04 11.83
C VAL A 114 4.55 -4.45 11.63
N LEU A 115 5.27 -3.75 10.73
CA LEU A 115 6.68 -4.01 10.48
C LEU A 115 7.57 -3.64 11.69
N GLY A 116 7.33 -2.49 12.31
CA GLY A 116 8.06 -2.05 13.51
C GLY A 116 7.77 -2.93 14.73
N GLY A 117 6.52 -3.39 14.90
CA GLY A 117 6.13 -4.30 15.97
C GLY A 117 6.74 -5.69 15.87
N ASN A 118 6.97 -6.18 14.64
CA ASN A 118 7.65 -7.46 14.40
C ASN A 118 9.18 -7.37 14.58
N GLY A 119 9.77 -6.16 14.53
CA GLY A 119 11.20 -5.92 14.75
C GLY A 119 11.62 -5.85 16.23
N SER A 120 10.70 -5.54 17.15
CA SER A 120 11.01 -5.37 18.59
C SER A 120 10.99 -6.66 19.42
N SER A 121 10.69 -7.83 18.83
CA SER A 121 10.67 -9.10 19.57
C SER A 121 12.00 -9.89 19.52
N GLY A 122 13.09 -9.27 19.03
CA GLY A 122 14.39 -9.93 18.80
C GLY A 122 15.56 -9.47 19.67
N GLN A 123 15.35 -8.62 20.68
CA GLN A 123 16.42 -8.16 21.58
C GLN A 123 16.09 -8.45 23.05
N MET A 124 16.24 -9.72 23.46
CA MET A 124 16.62 -10.11 24.82
C MET A 124 16.94 -11.60 24.84
N SER A 125 17.99 -11.97 25.59
CA SER A 125 18.73 -13.26 25.66
C SER A 125 19.93 -13.27 24.68
N ASP A 126 21.19 -13.17 25.08
CA ASP A 126 21.91 -13.14 26.36
C ASP A 126 23.17 -12.28 26.15
#